data_AF-A0A2R7KH73-F1
#
_entry.id   AF-A0A2R7KH73-F1
#
_cell.length_a   1.000
_cell.length_b   1.000
_cell.length_c   1.000
_cell.angle_alpha   90.00
_cell.angle_beta   90.00
_cell.angle_gamma   90.00
#
_symmetry.space_group_name_H-M   'P 1'
#
loop_
_entity.id
_entity.type
_entity.pdbx_description
1 polymer ?
#
loop_
_entity_poly.entity_id
_entity_poly.type
_entity_poly.pdbx_seq_one_letter_code
_entity_poly.pdbx_strand_id
1 'polypeptide(L)'
;MLKMMKFIYAIFLIFIAVCTSRAQENIFSIKEVVDSTMKKKSPEDFNKAYPAFFEDNDYVVRKTCSGEWGGSIIFKNKKTGIEYCCSSTCPVVVNKLFGKYIVTNTLAHLSGSSEIIEIENPSSMSPFQLSKPRKVKGKKIRYVGDDESKSVLGTRKLVDSIGVLTLASFLYKEELFHIITDFHKTFLAKIQNGKFVTMNKISDKSIWTYNPAVIKTVDDRNLVFFENEEVNGYLEIFGNEITLIRYK
;
A
#
# COMPACT_ATOMS: atom_id res chain seq x y z
N MET A 1 -33.72 28.04 38.98
CA MET A 1 -33.48 28.13 37.52
C MET A 1 -32.11 27.60 37.08
N LEU A 2 -30.99 28.07 37.64
CA LEU A 2 -29.64 27.71 37.17
C LEU A 2 -29.28 26.21 37.29
N LYS A 3 -29.75 25.51 38.34
CA LYS A 3 -29.56 24.05 38.50
C LYS A 3 -30.29 23.22 37.44
N MET A 4 -31.45 23.69 36.99
CA MET A 4 -32.29 22.99 36.00
C MET A 4 -31.67 23.09 34.60
N MET A 5 -31.09 24.25 34.25
CA MET A 5 -30.36 24.42 32.98
C MET A 5 -29.11 23.53 32.91
N LYS A 6 -28.33 23.41 33.99
CA LYS A 6 -27.14 22.53 34.03
C LYS A 6 -27.50 21.05 33.82
N PHE A 7 -28.65 20.62 34.33
CA PHE A 7 -29.13 19.25 34.15
C PHE A 7 -29.56 18.96 32.69
N ILE A 8 -30.20 19.94 32.03
CA ILE A 8 -30.57 19.84 30.61
C ILE A 8 -29.31 19.79 29.71
N TYR A 9 -28.30 20.60 29.99
CA TYR A 9 -27.02 20.56 29.25
C TYR A 9 -26.28 19.21 29.42
N ALA A 10 -26.33 18.62 30.62
CA ALA A 10 -25.73 17.32 30.86
C ALA A 10 -26.45 16.20 30.08
N ILE A 11 -27.79 16.23 30.01
CA ILE A 11 -28.57 15.28 29.21
C ILE A 11 -28.26 15.45 27.71
N PHE A 12 -28.12 16.69 27.23
CA PHE A 12 -27.80 16.96 25.82
C PHE A 12 -26.39 16.48 25.44
N LEU A 13 -25.40 16.66 26.32
CA LEU A 13 -24.05 16.13 26.15
C LEU A 13 -24.01 14.60 26.15
N ILE A 14 -24.81 13.95 27.01
CA ILE A 14 -24.96 12.49 27.02
C ILE A 14 -25.64 12.00 25.73
N PHE A 15 -26.66 12.70 25.23
CA PHE A 15 -27.32 12.35 23.98
C PHE A 15 -26.37 12.47 22.77
N ILE A 16 -25.54 13.53 22.71
CA ILE A 16 -24.49 13.67 21.70
C ILE A 16 -23.49 12.51 21.82
N ALA A 17 -23.03 12.18 23.03
CA ALA A 17 -22.09 11.09 23.26
C ALA A 17 -22.68 9.70 22.88
N VAL A 18 -23.98 9.48 23.13
CA VAL A 18 -24.70 8.24 22.78
C VAL A 18 -24.97 8.15 21.27
N CYS A 19 -25.21 9.28 20.59
CA CYS A 19 -25.32 9.34 19.13
C CYS A 19 -23.96 9.11 18.45
N THR A 20 -22.85 9.60 19.02
CA THR A 20 -21.50 9.37 18.46
C THR A 20 -20.93 7.98 18.75
N SER A 21 -21.46 7.25 19.74
CA SER A 21 -20.97 5.90 20.11
C SER A 21 -21.71 4.75 19.42
N ARG A 22 -22.74 5.03 18.62
CA ARG A 22 -23.58 4.02 17.96
C ARG A 22 -23.49 3.96 16.43
N ALA A 23 -22.57 4.69 15.82
CA ALA A 23 -22.31 4.60 14.39
C ALA A 23 -20.83 4.30 14.12
N GLN A 24 -20.37 3.10 14.51
CA GLN A 24 -19.31 2.48 13.72
C GLN A 24 -19.99 1.87 12.50
N GLU A 25 -20.46 2.74 11.60
CA GLU A 25 -20.89 2.30 10.27
C GLU A 25 -19.69 1.63 9.63
N ASN A 26 -19.85 0.37 9.20
CA ASN A 26 -18.85 -0.27 8.37
C ASN A 26 -18.81 0.49 7.04
N ILE A 27 -17.85 1.41 6.94
CA ILE A 27 -17.67 2.30 5.78
C ILE A 27 -17.50 1.48 4.49
N PHE A 28 -16.97 0.26 4.60
CA PHE A 28 -16.74 -0.66 3.50
C PHE A 28 -17.70 -1.85 3.51
N SER A 29 -18.17 -2.21 2.31
CA SER A 29 -18.84 -3.47 2.05
C SER A 29 -17.80 -4.51 1.62
N ILE A 30 -17.60 -5.54 2.44
CA ILE A 30 -16.65 -6.62 2.16
C ILE A 30 -17.44 -7.86 1.75
N LYS A 31 -17.14 -8.40 0.56
CA LYS A 31 -17.80 -9.57 -0.01
C LYS A 31 -16.75 -10.59 -0.42
N GLU A 32 -17.09 -11.88 -0.30
CA GLU A 32 -16.25 -12.97 -0.77
C GLU A 32 -17.00 -13.77 -1.83
N VAL A 33 -16.30 -14.06 -2.93
CA VAL A 33 -16.80 -14.87 -4.04
C VAL A 33 -15.85 -16.05 -4.22
N VAL A 34 -16.39 -17.25 -4.06
CA VAL A 34 -15.67 -18.51 -4.28
C VAL A 34 -16.40 -19.29 -5.36
N ASP A 35 -15.76 -19.47 -6.50
CA ASP A 35 -16.36 -20.15 -7.64
C ASP A 35 -15.32 -21.04 -8.33
N SER A 36 -15.57 -22.36 -8.32
CA SER A 36 -14.74 -23.38 -8.95
C SER A 36 -14.83 -23.41 -10.47
N THR A 37 -15.82 -22.72 -11.04
CA THR A 37 -16.04 -22.66 -12.50
C THR A 37 -15.48 -21.38 -13.13
N MET A 38 -15.05 -20.43 -12.31
CA MET A 38 -14.51 -19.17 -12.78
C MET A 38 -13.15 -19.36 -13.45
N LYS A 39 -12.99 -18.86 -14.67
CA LYS A 39 -11.69 -18.82 -15.34
C LYS A 39 -10.72 -17.95 -14.53
N LYS A 40 -9.54 -18.50 -14.20
CA LYS A 40 -8.44 -17.76 -13.54
C LYS A 40 -8.09 -16.55 -14.40
N LYS A 41 -8.25 -15.35 -13.84
CA LYS A 41 -7.80 -14.10 -14.44
C LYS A 41 -6.34 -13.84 -14.11
N SER A 42 -5.68 -13.08 -14.96
CA SER A 42 -4.34 -12.54 -14.76
C SER A 42 -4.32 -11.01 -14.87
N PRO A 43 -3.23 -10.34 -14.47
CA PRO A 43 -3.07 -8.89 -14.65
C PRO A 43 -3.35 -8.38 -16.07
N GLU A 44 -3.09 -9.19 -17.10
CA GLU A 44 -3.24 -8.85 -18.51
C GLU A 44 -4.70 -8.82 -18.97
N ASP A 45 -5.62 -9.43 -18.21
CA ASP A 45 -7.05 -9.39 -18.50
C ASP A 45 -7.69 -8.02 -18.18
N PHE A 46 -6.90 -7.07 -17.63
CA PHE A 46 -7.37 -5.77 -17.18
C PHE A 46 -6.63 -4.61 -17.84
N ASN A 47 -7.38 -3.59 -18.25
CA ASN A 47 -6.83 -2.36 -18.80
C ASN A 47 -6.26 -1.48 -17.69
N LYS A 48 -4.94 -1.38 -17.62
CA LYS A 48 -4.23 -0.56 -16.64
C LYS A 48 -4.43 0.93 -16.93
N ALA A 49 -4.60 1.74 -15.89
CA ALA A 49 -4.73 3.19 -15.98
C ALA A 49 -3.49 3.85 -16.57
N TYR A 50 -2.32 3.26 -16.32
CA TYR A 50 -1.03 3.73 -16.83
C TYR A 50 -0.08 2.55 -17.06
N PRO A 51 0.85 2.66 -18.02
CA PRO A 51 1.84 1.61 -18.31
C PRO A 51 2.98 1.57 -17.28
N ALA A 52 3.25 2.67 -16.59
CA ALA A 52 4.28 2.79 -15.56
C ALA A 52 3.84 2.15 -14.22
N PHE A 53 4.72 2.16 -13.21
CA PHE A 53 4.34 1.73 -11.86
C PHE A 53 3.38 2.74 -11.19
N PHE A 54 3.62 4.03 -11.43
CA PHE A 54 2.71 5.12 -11.12
C PHE A 54 3.03 6.30 -12.06
N GLU A 55 2.03 7.10 -12.39
CA GLU A 55 2.22 8.29 -13.22
C GLU A 55 1.22 9.38 -12.86
N ASP A 56 1.69 10.62 -12.83
CA ASP A 56 0.85 11.81 -12.74
C ASP A 56 1.36 12.91 -13.67
N ASN A 57 0.87 14.14 -13.53
CA ASN A 57 1.24 15.26 -14.41
C ASN A 57 2.73 15.64 -14.34
N ASP A 58 3.41 15.41 -13.21
CA ASP A 58 4.77 15.89 -12.98
C ASP A 58 5.81 14.76 -13.04
N TYR A 59 5.43 13.52 -12.73
CA TYR A 59 6.36 12.39 -12.59
C TYR A 59 5.89 11.12 -13.29
N VAL A 60 6.86 10.39 -13.83
CA VAL A 60 6.74 8.96 -14.15
C VAL A 60 7.54 8.19 -13.10
N VAL A 61 6.94 7.17 -12.50
CA VAL A 61 7.55 6.43 -11.40
C VAL A 61 7.80 4.99 -11.82
N ARG A 62 9.00 4.50 -11.48
CA ARG A 62 9.40 3.10 -11.61
C ARG A 62 9.94 2.59 -10.28
N LYS A 63 9.97 1.27 -10.12
CA LYS A 63 10.47 0.61 -8.91
C LYS A 63 11.51 -0.45 -9.24
N THR A 64 12.30 -0.81 -8.24
CA THR A 64 13.10 -2.04 -8.20
C THR A 64 12.76 -2.82 -6.93
N CYS A 65 12.97 -4.13 -6.98
CA CYS A 65 12.80 -5.03 -5.85
C CYS A 65 13.81 -6.15 -6.01
N SER A 66 14.72 -6.26 -5.06
CA SER A 66 15.74 -7.29 -4.98
C SER A 66 15.53 -8.17 -3.75
N GLY A 67 14.29 -8.25 -3.27
CA GLY A 67 13.96 -8.92 -2.01
C GLY A 67 14.67 -8.28 -0.83
N GLU A 68 15.30 -9.09 0.01
CA GLU A 68 16.08 -8.61 1.16
C GLU A 68 17.29 -7.75 0.79
N TRP A 69 17.75 -7.84 -0.46
CA TRP A 69 18.90 -7.07 -0.94
C TRP A 69 18.54 -5.60 -1.24
N GLY A 70 17.24 -5.30 -1.24
CA GLY A 70 16.71 -3.95 -1.23
C GLY A 70 15.60 -3.72 -2.23
N GLY A 71 15.39 -2.43 -2.48
CA GLY A 71 14.51 -1.93 -3.50
C GLY A 71 14.64 -0.42 -3.58
N SER A 72 14.10 0.15 -4.62
CA SER A 72 14.07 1.60 -4.79
C SER A 72 12.79 2.02 -5.47
N ILE A 73 12.35 3.22 -5.12
CA ILE A 73 11.37 3.95 -5.88
C ILE A 73 12.09 5.10 -6.58
N ILE A 74 11.85 5.26 -7.88
CA ILE A 74 12.52 6.24 -8.71
C ILE A 74 11.46 7.11 -9.40
N PHE A 75 11.52 8.40 -9.12
CA PHE A 75 10.66 9.43 -9.67
C PHE A 75 11.41 10.20 -10.75
N LYS A 76 10.99 10.05 -12.00
CA LYS A 76 11.50 10.84 -13.12
C LYS A 76 10.63 12.08 -13.29
N ASN A 77 11.21 13.26 -13.09
CA ASN A 77 10.52 14.51 -13.37
C ASN A 77 10.31 14.66 -14.89
N LYS A 78 9.06 14.84 -15.32
CA LYS A 78 8.69 14.92 -16.75
C LYS A 78 9.21 16.18 -17.43
N LYS A 79 9.35 17.28 -16.70
CA LYS A 79 9.80 18.58 -17.22
C LYS A 79 11.32 18.63 -17.38
N THR A 80 12.06 18.15 -16.39
CA THR A 80 13.54 18.24 -16.37
C THR A 80 14.24 16.96 -16.82
N GLY A 81 13.54 15.83 -16.82
CA GLY A 81 14.11 14.51 -17.09
C GLY A 81 14.96 13.93 -15.95
N ILE A 82 15.18 14.69 -14.85
CA ILE A 82 15.99 14.25 -13.72
C ILE A 82 15.26 13.15 -12.94
N GLU A 83 15.98 12.09 -12.63
CA GLU A 83 15.50 10.99 -11.80
C GLU A 83 15.97 11.18 -10.35
N TYR A 84 15.03 11.06 -9.41
CA TYR A 84 15.27 11.12 -7.97
C TYR A 84 14.82 9.80 -7.34
N CYS A 85 15.53 9.33 -6.33
CA CYS A 85 15.29 8.02 -5.74
C CYS A 85 15.53 7.97 -4.24
N CYS A 86 14.82 7.04 -3.60
CA CYS A 86 15.07 6.65 -2.23
C CYS A 86 14.96 5.13 -2.09
N SER A 87 15.47 4.62 -0.97
CA SER A 87 15.28 3.24 -0.54
C SER A 87 13.79 2.95 -0.39
N SER A 88 13.36 1.81 -0.93
CA SER A 88 11.96 1.39 -0.92
C SER A 88 11.93 -0.12 -1.18
N THR A 89 11.98 -0.94 -0.15
CA THR A 89 12.12 -2.40 -0.30
C THR A 89 10.82 -3.00 -0.86
N CYS A 90 10.87 -3.45 -2.11
CA CYS A 90 9.75 -4.05 -2.82
C CYS A 90 8.44 -3.22 -2.77
N PRO A 91 8.41 -2.09 -3.50
CA PRO A 91 7.24 -1.21 -3.52
C PRO A 91 6.02 -1.89 -4.14
N VAL A 92 4.87 -1.73 -3.50
CA VAL A 92 3.58 -2.33 -3.89
C VAL A 92 2.71 -1.36 -4.67
N VAL A 93 2.62 -0.12 -4.20
CA VAL A 93 1.80 0.94 -4.79
C VAL A 93 2.32 2.33 -4.38
N VAL A 94 2.06 3.32 -5.23
CA VAL A 94 2.17 4.75 -4.88
C VAL A 94 0.78 5.37 -4.93
N ASN A 95 0.38 6.03 -3.85
CA ASN A 95 -0.83 6.85 -3.79
C ASN A 95 -0.43 8.32 -3.70
N LYS A 96 -1.23 9.23 -4.28
CA LYS A 96 -1.03 10.69 -4.13
C LYS A 96 -2.14 11.26 -3.25
N LEU A 97 -1.77 11.83 -2.12
CA LEU A 97 -2.70 12.38 -1.13
C LEU A 97 -2.24 13.77 -0.70
N PHE A 98 -3.11 14.78 -0.86
CA PHE A 98 -2.82 16.18 -0.56
C PHE A 98 -1.47 16.67 -1.13
N GLY A 99 -1.17 16.30 -2.37
CA GLY A 99 0.06 16.67 -3.08
C GLY A 99 1.30 15.83 -2.74
N LYS A 100 1.22 14.98 -1.71
CA LYS A 100 2.32 14.10 -1.28
C LYS A 100 2.18 12.70 -1.86
N TYR A 101 3.30 12.00 -2.03
CA TYR A 101 3.32 10.61 -2.48
C TYR A 101 3.49 9.68 -1.30
N ILE A 102 2.59 8.71 -1.18
CA ILE A 102 2.64 7.67 -0.17
C ILE A 102 3.02 6.37 -0.85
N VAL A 103 4.20 5.85 -0.52
CA VAL A 103 4.72 4.60 -1.08
C VAL A 103 4.53 3.49 -0.05
N THR A 104 3.90 2.41 -0.48
CA THR A 104 3.73 1.19 0.31
C THR A 104 4.79 0.19 -0.09
N ASN A 105 5.55 -0.30 0.88
CA ASN A 105 6.60 -1.29 0.72
C ASN A 105 6.23 -2.54 1.51
N THR A 106 6.50 -3.72 0.96
CA THR A 106 6.32 -4.96 1.71
C THR A 106 7.30 -6.02 1.24
N LEU A 107 7.79 -6.83 2.19
CA LEU A 107 8.70 -7.92 1.92
C LEU A 107 8.17 -9.19 2.61
N ALA A 108 7.70 -10.15 1.81
CA ALA A 108 7.25 -11.46 2.27
C ALA A 108 8.44 -12.42 2.50
N HIS A 109 9.37 -12.05 3.37
CA HIS A 109 10.52 -12.88 3.74
C HIS A 109 10.64 -13.03 5.27
N LEU A 110 11.03 -14.21 5.75
CA LEU A 110 11.04 -14.58 7.18
C LEU A 110 9.70 -14.23 7.85
N SER A 111 9.73 -13.35 8.85
CA SER A 111 8.54 -12.87 9.57
C SER A 111 7.71 -11.85 8.80
N GLY A 112 8.11 -11.48 7.59
CA GLY A 112 7.49 -10.43 6.81
C GLY A 112 7.67 -9.03 7.38
N SER A 113 7.69 -8.04 6.49
CA SER A 113 7.67 -6.64 6.90
C SER A 113 6.86 -5.76 5.97
N SER A 114 6.43 -4.63 6.51
CA SER A 114 5.79 -3.54 5.79
C SER A 114 6.38 -2.22 6.23
N GLU A 115 6.61 -1.34 5.25
CA GLU A 115 7.01 0.04 5.50
C GLU A 115 6.14 0.95 4.65
N ILE A 116 5.63 2.02 5.26
CA ILE A 116 4.89 3.05 4.54
C ILE A 116 5.69 4.34 4.67
N ILE A 117 6.06 4.95 3.54
CA ILE A 117 6.81 6.21 3.50
C ILE A 117 6.00 7.29 2.79
N GLU A 118 6.14 8.52 3.27
CA GLU A 118 5.66 9.74 2.64
C GLU A 118 6.83 10.47 1.98
N ILE A 119 6.60 10.97 0.77
CA ILE A 119 7.51 11.82 0.01
C ILE A 119 6.74 13.10 -0.32
N GLU A 120 7.12 14.22 0.27
CA GLU A 120 6.46 15.50 0.04
C GLU A 120 6.83 16.09 -1.32
N ASN A 121 8.13 16.07 -1.65
CA ASN A 121 8.63 16.55 -2.93
C ASN A 121 9.72 15.60 -3.45
N PRO A 122 9.50 14.86 -4.56
CA PRO A 122 10.51 13.96 -5.09
C PRO A 122 11.85 14.62 -5.42
N SER A 123 11.89 15.92 -5.75
CA SER A 123 13.14 16.63 -6.05
C SER A 123 14.02 16.91 -4.82
N SER A 124 13.51 16.67 -3.61
CA SER A 124 14.31 16.74 -2.38
C SER A 124 15.04 15.42 -2.06
N MET A 125 14.70 14.34 -2.76
CA MET A 125 15.40 13.07 -2.63
C MET A 125 16.76 13.07 -3.35
N SER A 126 17.54 12.02 -3.16
CA SER A 126 18.83 11.88 -3.84
C SER A 126 18.64 11.65 -5.35
N PRO A 127 19.41 12.35 -6.22
CA PRO A 127 19.43 12.03 -7.64
C PRO A 127 19.82 10.56 -7.87
N PHE A 128 19.13 9.89 -8.80
CA PHE A 128 19.44 8.52 -9.17
C PHE A 128 20.78 8.46 -9.90
N GLN A 129 21.64 7.55 -9.47
CA GLN A 129 22.93 7.30 -10.10
C GLN A 129 23.16 5.79 -10.15
N LEU A 130 23.59 5.30 -11.31
CA LEU A 130 24.06 3.92 -11.42
C LEU A 130 25.34 3.76 -10.61
N SER A 131 25.40 2.69 -9.82
CA SER A 131 26.59 2.34 -9.06
C SER A 131 27.76 2.06 -10.01
N LYS A 132 28.99 2.14 -9.52
CA LYS A 132 30.15 1.67 -10.30
C LYS A 132 30.26 0.16 -10.17
N PRO A 133 30.51 -0.60 -11.26
CA PRO A 133 30.72 -2.05 -11.18
C PRO A 133 31.88 -2.38 -10.24
N ARG A 134 31.72 -3.44 -9.43
CA ARG A 134 32.78 -3.94 -8.55
C ARG A 134 33.82 -4.71 -9.37
N LYS A 135 35.09 -4.64 -8.97
CA LYS A 135 36.17 -5.42 -9.60
C LYS A 135 36.44 -6.69 -8.78
N VAL A 136 36.08 -7.86 -9.32
CA VAL A 136 36.25 -9.16 -8.67
C VAL A 136 37.08 -10.07 -9.57
N LYS A 137 38.25 -10.53 -9.09
CA LYS A 137 39.21 -11.35 -9.85
C LYS A 137 39.49 -10.81 -11.26
N GLY A 138 39.67 -9.49 -11.37
CA GLY A 138 39.94 -8.80 -12.64
C GLY A 138 38.71 -8.50 -13.52
N LYS A 139 37.53 -9.06 -13.21
CA LYS A 139 36.28 -8.83 -13.95
C LYS A 139 35.45 -7.72 -13.30
N LYS A 140 34.75 -6.92 -14.12
CA LYS A 140 33.75 -5.95 -13.65
C LYS A 140 32.41 -6.66 -13.50
N ILE A 141 31.87 -6.70 -12.29
CA ILE A 141 30.61 -7.39 -11.95
C ILE A 141 29.67 -6.39 -11.26
N ARG A 142 28.38 -6.49 -11.58
CA ARG A 142 27.28 -5.86 -10.82
C ARG A 142 26.46 -6.97 -10.19
N TYR A 143 26.18 -6.84 -8.90
CA TYR A 143 25.31 -7.75 -8.18
C TYR A 143 23.88 -7.20 -8.14
N VAL A 144 22.92 -8.10 -7.93
CA VAL A 144 21.53 -7.73 -7.69
C VAL A 144 21.47 -6.78 -6.49
N GLY A 145 20.75 -5.67 -6.62
CA GLY A 145 20.67 -4.63 -5.59
C GLY A 145 21.77 -3.56 -5.63
N ASP A 146 22.82 -3.70 -6.45
CA ASP A 146 23.92 -2.70 -6.49
C ASP A 146 23.45 -1.31 -6.94
N ASP A 147 22.48 -1.25 -7.85
CA ASP A 147 21.93 -0.01 -8.41
C ASP A 147 20.73 0.53 -7.62
N GLU A 148 20.42 -0.07 -6.47
CA GLU A 148 19.32 0.37 -5.61
C GLU A 148 19.80 1.42 -4.61
N SER A 149 19.03 2.51 -4.52
CA SER A 149 19.24 3.56 -3.54
C SER A 149 19.15 3.02 -2.13
N LYS A 150 20.11 3.44 -1.30
CA LYS A 150 20.09 3.26 0.16
C LYS A 150 19.74 4.57 0.88
N SER A 151 19.43 5.63 0.13
CA SER A 151 19.11 6.94 0.68
C SER A 151 17.70 6.99 1.23
N VAL A 152 17.53 7.64 2.37
CA VAL A 152 16.21 8.00 2.95
C VAL A 152 15.97 9.51 2.88
N LEU A 153 16.80 10.24 2.14
CA LEU A 153 16.67 11.69 2.01
C LEU A 153 15.34 12.04 1.34
N GLY A 154 14.63 13.04 1.88
CA GLY A 154 13.35 13.50 1.34
C GLY A 154 12.16 12.60 1.68
N THR A 155 12.34 11.58 2.53
CA THR A 155 11.28 10.67 2.96
C THR A 155 10.94 10.85 4.44
N ARG A 156 9.69 10.54 4.78
CA ARG A 156 9.20 10.46 6.16
C ARG A 156 8.50 9.13 6.36
N LYS A 157 8.91 8.37 7.37
CA LYS A 157 8.28 7.08 7.68
C LYS A 157 6.92 7.29 8.37
N LEU A 158 5.89 6.63 7.86
CA LEU A 158 4.56 6.59 8.44
C LEU A 158 4.33 5.32 9.25
N VAL A 159 4.87 4.18 8.80
CA VAL A 159 4.84 2.89 9.49
C VAL A 159 6.13 2.13 9.21
N ASP A 160 6.61 1.44 10.23
CA ASP A 160 7.62 0.37 10.13
C ASP A 160 7.09 -0.83 10.93
N SER A 161 6.83 -1.96 10.28
CA SER A 161 6.24 -3.12 10.93
C SER A 161 6.91 -4.41 10.50
N ILE A 162 7.12 -5.29 11.47
CA ILE A 162 7.53 -6.68 11.30
C ILE A 162 6.32 -7.57 11.66
N GLY A 163 6.17 -8.74 11.04
CA GLY A 163 5.04 -9.64 11.30
C GLY A 163 3.76 -9.26 10.56
N VAL A 164 3.80 -8.22 9.74
CA VAL A 164 2.63 -7.72 9.00
C VAL A 164 3.04 -7.43 7.55
N LEU A 165 2.29 -7.97 6.59
CA LEU A 165 2.44 -7.67 5.17
C LEU A 165 1.30 -6.78 4.69
N THR A 166 1.61 -5.83 3.82
CA THR A 166 0.62 -4.92 3.21
C THR A 166 0.44 -5.32 1.75
N LEU A 167 -0.74 -5.84 1.42
CA LEU A 167 -1.09 -6.29 0.07
C LEU A 167 -1.50 -5.13 -0.83
N ALA A 168 -2.23 -4.17 -0.26
CA ALA A 168 -2.77 -3.04 -0.98
C ALA A 168 -2.78 -1.81 -0.07
N SER A 169 -2.61 -0.64 -0.68
CA SER A 169 -2.98 0.63 -0.09
C SER A 169 -3.78 1.44 -1.10
N PHE A 170 -4.87 2.05 -0.69
CA PHE A 170 -5.79 2.75 -1.58
C PHE A 170 -6.45 3.92 -0.87
N LEU A 171 -6.91 4.90 -1.66
CA LEU A 171 -7.60 6.08 -1.17
C LEU A 171 -9.11 5.89 -1.25
N TYR A 172 -9.82 6.34 -0.22
CA TYR A 172 -11.27 6.48 -0.25
C TYR A 172 -11.67 7.69 0.58
N LYS A 173 -12.47 8.61 0.00
CA LYS A 173 -12.88 9.88 0.64
C LYS A 173 -11.71 10.63 1.31
N GLU A 174 -10.60 10.77 0.58
CA GLU A 174 -9.37 11.46 1.03
C GLU A 174 -8.68 10.83 2.25
N GLU A 175 -9.02 9.59 2.59
CA GLU A 175 -8.33 8.81 3.62
C GLU A 175 -7.59 7.63 2.99
N LEU A 176 -6.46 7.26 3.60
CA LEU A 176 -5.64 6.13 3.18
C LEU A 176 -5.99 4.88 3.98
N PHE A 177 -6.25 3.79 3.26
CA PHE A 177 -6.58 2.49 3.80
C PHE A 177 -5.59 1.43 3.30
N HIS A 178 -5.47 0.36 4.07
CA HIS A 178 -4.53 -0.71 3.83
C HIS A 178 -5.20 -2.07 3.96
N ILE A 179 -4.90 -2.97 3.03
CA ILE A 179 -5.19 -4.40 3.19
C ILE A 179 -3.92 -5.04 3.73
N ILE A 180 -4.00 -5.58 4.94
CA ILE A 180 -2.86 -6.17 5.64
C ILE A 180 -3.14 -7.61 6.05
N THR A 181 -2.10 -8.42 6.21
CA THR A 181 -2.18 -9.75 6.83
C THR A 181 -1.15 -9.86 7.96
N ASP A 182 -1.51 -10.55 9.03
CA ASP A 182 -0.64 -10.90 10.15
C ASP A 182 -0.10 -12.34 10.05
N PHE A 183 -0.12 -12.89 8.83
CA PHE A 183 0.15 -14.30 8.52
C PHE A 183 -0.91 -15.30 9.00
N HIS A 184 -1.96 -14.86 9.67
CA HIS A 184 -3.07 -15.73 10.09
C HIS A 184 -4.39 -15.31 9.43
N LYS A 185 -4.67 -14.01 9.41
CA LYS A 185 -5.90 -13.40 8.92
C LYS A 185 -5.59 -12.15 8.11
N THR A 186 -6.55 -11.73 7.29
CA THR A 186 -6.42 -10.52 6.48
C THR A 186 -7.42 -9.48 6.93
N PHE A 187 -6.97 -8.22 6.99
CA PHE A 187 -7.70 -7.11 7.58
C PHE A 187 -7.66 -5.87 6.68
N LEU A 188 -8.71 -5.06 6.80
CA LEU A 188 -8.71 -3.66 6.43
C LEU A 188 -8.20 -2.85 7.62
N ALA A 189 -7.24 -1.95 7.39
CA ALA A 189 -6.62 -1.14 8.43
C ALA A 189 -6.39 0.31 7.98
N LYS A 190 -6.18 1.18 8.97
CA LYS A 190 -5.68 2.56 8.82
C LYS A 190 -4.34 2.70 9.55
N ILE A 191 -3.61 3.77 9.27
CA ILE A 191 -2.44 4.16 10.06
C ILE A 191 -2.88 5.15 11.12
N GLN A 192 -2.58 4.86 12.39
CA GLN A 192 -2.73 5.80 13.49
C GLN A 192 -1.51 5.71 14.40
N ASN A 193 -0.93 6.86 14.74
CA ASN A 193 0.24 6.96 15.64
C ASN A 193 1.40 6.03 15.23
N GLY A 194 1.69 5.94 13.94
CA GLY A 194 2.80 5.15 13.41
C GLY A 194 2.54 3.64 13.28
N LYS A 195 1.30 3.19 13.50
CA LYS A 195 0.94 1.76 13.54
C LYS A 195 -0.30 1.49 12.70
N PHE A 196 -0.41 0.25 12.21
CA PHE A 196 -1.66 -0.23 11.64
C PHE A 196 -2.70 -0.45 12.75
N VAL A 197 -3.90 0.06 12.53
CA VAL A 197 -5.08 -0.15 13.37
C VAL A 197 -6.15 -0.81 12.52
N THR A 198 -6.50 -2.04 12.90
CA THR A 198 -7.52 -2.85 12.23
C THR A 198 -8.89 -2.19 12.35
N MET A 199 -9.58 -2.10 11.22
CA MET A 199 -10.97 -1.63 11.13
C MET A 199 -11.93 -2.80 10.95
N ASN A 200 -11.63 -3.68 10.00
CA ASN A 200 -12.49 -4.81 9.65
C ASN A 200 -11.65 -6.03 9.29
N LYS A 201 -12.18 -7.22 9.52
CA LYS A 201 -11.62 -8.47 9.00
C LYS A 201 -12.10 -8.66 7.56
N ILE A 202 -11.17 -8.93 6.65
CA ILE A 202 -11.46 -9.27 5.25
C ILE A 202 -11.57 -10.79 5.09
N SER A 203 -10.71 -11.56 5.76
CA SER A 203 -10.65 -13.01 5.61
C SER A 203 -10.10 -13.70 6.86
N ASP A 204 -10.61 -14.90 7.15
CA ASP A 204 -10.08 -15.80 8.19
C ASP A 204 -8.85 -16.62 7.74
N LYS A 205 -8.39 -16.38 6.51
CA LYS A 205 -7.15 -16.93 5.94
C LYS A 205 -6.11 -15.83 5.75
N SER A 206 -4.86 -16.27 5.76
CA SER A 206 -3.71 -15.43 5.43
C SER A 206 -3.59 -15.27 3.91
N ILE A 207 -3.93 -14.07 3.43
CA ILE A 207 -3.77 -13.71 2.02
C ILE A 207 -2.45 -12.95 1.88
N TRP A 208 -1.53 -13.46 1.05
CA TRP A 208 -0.28 -12.78 0.69
C TRP A 208 0.31 -13.37 -0.58
N THR A 209 1.36 -12.73 -1.11
CA THR A 209 2.15 -13.22 -2.24
C THR A 209 3.57 -12.67 -2.13
N TYR A 210 4.53 -13.32 -2.80
CA TYR A 210 5.91 -12.84 -2.89
C TYR A 210 6.05 -11.59 -3.77
N ASN A 211 5.11 -11.36 -4.71
CA ASN A 211 5.19 -10.26 -5.68
C ASN A 211 3.94 -9.36 -5.63
N PRO A 212 3.64 -8.71 -4.48
CA PRO A 212 2.47 -7.87 -4.37
C PRO A 212 2.61 -6.63 -5.26
N ALA A 213 1.55 -6.35 -6.01
CA ALA A 213 1.43 -5.16 -6.82
C ALA A 213 -0.05 -4.76 -6.91
N VAL A 214 -0.33 -3.47 -6.71
CA VAL A 214 -1.65 -2.92 -6.99
C VAL A 214 -1.70 -2.51 -8.45
N ILE A 215 -2.64 -3.09 -9.19
CA ILE A 215 -2.95 -2.69 -10.56
C ILE A 215 -4.13 -1.74 -10.49
N LYS A 216 -3.89 -0.48 -10.84
CA LYS A 216 -4.96 0.50 -11.01
C LYS A 216 -5.52 0.39 -12.43
N THR A 217 -6.83 0.23 -12.56
CA THR A 217 -7.50 0.11 -13.86
C THR A 217 -8.04 1.45 -14.35
N VAL A 218 -8.36 1.53 -15.65
CA VAL A 218 -8.94 2.73 -16.28
C VAL A 218 -10.29 3.15 -15.68
N ASP A 219 -11.03 2.21 -15.08
CA ASP A 219 -12.30 2.42 -14.38
C ASP A 219 -12.14 2.59 -12.86
N ASP A 220 -10.94 2.99 -12.42
CA ASP A 220 -10.60 3.35 -11.03
C ASP A 220 -10.74 2.20 -10.01
N ARG A 221 -10.61 0.95 -10.47
CA ARG A 221 -10.47 -0.21 -9.56
C ARG A 221 -9.01 -0.40 -9.19
N ASN A 222 -8.80 -0.89 -7.97
CA ASN A 222 -7.50 -1.41 -7.53
C ASN A 222 -7.58 -2.93 -7.44
N LEU A 223 -6.70 -3.62 -8.15
CA LEU A 223 -6.64 -5.07 -8.18
C LEU A 223 -5.35 -5.55 -7.53
N VAL A 224 -5.44 -6.56 -6.67
CA VAL A 224 -4.27 -7.22 -6.08
C VAL A 224 -4.42 -8.72 -6.22
N PHE A 225 -3.59 -9.32 -7.07
CA PHE A 225 -3.50 -10.76 -7.21
C PHE A 225 -2.66 -11.34 -6.08
N PHE A 226 -3.06 -12.51 -5.60
CA PHE A 226 -2.36 -13.23 -4.56
C PHE A 226 -2.36 -14.72 -4.84
N GLU A 227 -1.27 -15.37 -4.45
CA GLU A 227 -1.09 -16.80 -4.57
C GLU A 227 -0.05 -17.22 -3.52
N ASN A 228 -0.46 -18.13 -2.64
CA ASN A 228 0.37 -18.80 -1.65
C ASN A 228 -0.13 -20.25 -1.48
N GLU A 229 0.45 -20.99 -0.52
CA GLU A 229 0.14 -22.40 -0.28
C GLU A 229 -1.33 -22.66 0.13
N GLU A 230 -2.00 -21.68 0.73
CA GLU A 230 -3.37 -21.82 1.24
C GLU A 230 -4.43 -21.23 0.31
N VAL A 231 -4.09 -20.17 -0.43
CA VAL A 231 -5.07 -19.31 -1.10
C VAL A 231 -4.53 -18.80 -2.45
N ASN A 232 -5.41 -18.73 -3.44
CA ASN A 232 -5.12 -18.17 -4.76
C ASN A 232 -6.35 -17.38 -5.24
N GLY A 233 -6.12 -16.19 -5.80
CA GLY A 233 -7.20 -15.29 -6.15
C GLY A 233 -6.75 -13.85 -6.42
N TYR A 234 -7.70 -12.94 -6.33
CA TYR A 234 -7.43 -11.51 -6.34
C TYR A 234 -8.43 -10.74 -5.49
N LEU A 235 -7.99 -9.59 -4.98
CA LEU A 235 -8.84 -8.59 -4.38
C LEU A 235 -9.18 -7.54 -5.43
N GLU A 236 -10.44 -7.14 -5.47
CA GLU A 236 -10.92 -6.01 -6.23
C GLU A 236 -11.46 -4.96 -5.26
N ILE A 237 -10.97 -3.73 -5.39
CA ILE A 237 -11.36 -2.59 -4.55
C ILE A 237 -11.90 -1.50 -5.46
N PHE A 238 -13.17 -1.13 -5.26
CA PHE A 238 -13.84 -0.10 -6.03
C PHE A 238 -14.73 0.74 -5.12
N GLY A 239 -14.40 2.03 -4.97
CA GLY A 239 -15.06 2.90 -4.02
C GLY A 239 -14.98 2.34 -2.60
N ASN A 240 -16.13 2.00 -2.03
CA ASN A 240 -16.23 1.38 -0.72
C ASN A 240 -16.51 -0.14 -0.74
N GLU A 241 -16.46 -0.76 -1.91
CA GLU A 241 -16.61 -2.21 -2.04
C GLU A 241 -15.23 -2.88 -2.12
N ILE A 242 -15.05 -3.94 -1.32
CA ILE A 242 -13.88 -4.81 -1.35
C ILE A 242 -14.39 -6.22 -1.64
N THR A 243 -14.07 -6.74 -2.82
CA THR A 243 -14.45 -8.09 -3.23
C THR A 243 -13.23 -8.99 -3.21
N LEU A 244 -13.28 -10.03 -2.39
CA LEU A 244 -12.29 -11.11 -2.35
C LEU A 244 -12.74 -12.23 -3.28
N ILE A 245 -11.98 -12.47 -4.34
CA ILE A 245 -12.30 -13.49 -5.34
C ILE A 245 -11.28 -14.62 -5.21
N ARG A 246 -11.75 -15.83 -4.90
CA ARG A 246 -10.89 -17.02 -4.77
C ARG A 246 -11.19 -18.04 -5.86
N TYR A 247 -10.11 -18.57 -6.42
CA TYR A 247 -10.17 -19.73 -7.29
C TYR A 247 -10.13 -20.98 -6.42
N LYS A 248 -11.04 -21.92 -6.69
CA LYS A 248 -11.17 -23.18 -5.95
C LYS A 248 -10.78 -24.36 -6.82
#